data_AF-A0AA51RUB5-F1
#
_entry.id   AF-A0AA51RUB5-F1
#
_cell.length_a   1.000
_cell.length_b   1.000
_cell.length_c   1.000
_cell.angle_alpha   90.00
_cell.angle_beta   90.00
_cell.angle_gamma   90.00
#
_symmetry.space_group_name_H-M   'P 1'
#
loop_
_entity.id
_entity.type
_entity.pdbx_description
1 polymer ?
#
loop_
_entity_poly.entity_id
_entity_poly.type
_entity_poly.pdbx_seq_one_letter_code
_entity_poly.pdbx_strand_id
1 'polypeptide(L)'
;MNISFVRNSKVLVVFIGFICGSLSALGPETVSAKSLIESCKLISGKSVPQLCGAYIQGYLDASPNIVKEDQLPSEFVTRALKTRAPQKDVAVKTVANVKFCVPSEGFLNELVTKIAEVEYDAKQHQLASSVVYSILKADYSCE
;
A
#
# COMPACT_ATOMS: atom_id res chain seq x y z
N MET A 1 56.03 -28.97 15.22
CA MET A 1 56.56 -27.96 16.17
C MET A 1 55.43 -26.97 16.43
N ASN A 2 55.05 -26.82 17.70
CA ASN A 2 53.75 -26.34 18.19
C ASN A 2 53.43 -24.88 17.83
N ILE A 3 52.19 -24.63 17.38
CA ILE A 3 51.56 -23.30 17.44
C ILE A 3 50.78 -23.27 18.75
N SER A 4 51.37 -22.65 19.77
CA SER A 4 50.72 -22.45 21.05
C SER A 4 49.72 -21.30 20.96
N PHE A 5 48.45 -21.68 20.88
CA PHE A 5 47.30 -20.90 21.31
C PHE A 5 47.37 -20.70 22.84
N VAL A 6 46.95 -19.52 23.31
CA VAL A 6 46.43 -19.11 24.64
C VAL A 6 46.85 -17.64 24.86
N ARG A 7 45.96 -16.67 24.62
CA ARG A 7 44.86 -16.21 25.49
C ARG A 7 45.39 -15.37 26.67
N ASN A 8 45.22 -14.05 26.56
CA ASN A 8 44.67 -13.15 27.58
C ASN A 8 44.98 -11.68 27.24
N SER A 9 43.99 -10.92 26.76
CA SER A 9 43.73 -9.62 27.38
C SER A 9 42.32 -9.15 27.04
N LYS A 10 41.59 -8.80 28.08
CA LYS A 10 40.21 -8.32 28.06
C LYS A 10 40.20 -6.93 27.43
N VAL A 11 39.70 -6.78 26.20
CA VAL A 11 39.21 -5.49 25.73
C VAL A 11 37.89 -5.69 25.01
N LEU A 12 36.85 -5.67 25.84
CA LEU A 12 35.47 -5.40 25.44
C LEU A 12 35.42 -3.91 25.04
N VAL A 13 35.40 -3.62 23.75
CA VAL A 13 35.03 -2.28 23.27
C VAL A 13 33.66 -2.38 22.60
N VAL A 14 32.66 -2.24 23.46
CA VAL A 14 31.32 -1.80 23.09
C VAL A 14 31.43 -0.33 22.71
N PHE A 15 31.41 0.01 21.43
CA PHE A 15 31.08 1.37 20.99
C PHE A 15 29.61 1.44 20.61
N ILE A 16 28.84 1.89 21.60
CA ILE A 16 27.54 2.53 21.47
C ILE A 16 27.67 3.66 20.44
N GLY A 17 26.94 3.51 19.34
CA GLY A 17 26.69 4.53 18.36
C GLY A 17 25.21 4.55 18.00
N PHE A 18 24.36 4.52 19.04
CA PHE A 18 22.93 4.81 18.96
C PHE A 18 22.78 6.28 18.56
N ILE A 19 22.97 6.59 17.28
CA ILE A 19 22.45 7.83 16.70
C ILE A 19 20.97 7.58 16.45
N CYS A 20 20.24 7.49 17.55
CA CYS A 20 18.84 7.90 17.62
C CYS A 20 18.83 9.43 17.60
N GLY A 21 19.35 10.00 16.52
CA GLY A 21 19.15 11.40 16.19
C GLY A 21 17.77 11.50 15.58
N SER A 22 16.76 11.59 16.45
CA SER A 22 15.50 12.27 16.19
C SER A 22 15.17 12.46 14.71
N LEU A 23 14.84 11.36 14.01
CA LEU A 23 13.74 11.48 13.08
C LEU A 23 12.58 11.80 14.01
N SER A 24 12.30 13.10 14.17
CA SER A 24 10.92 13.52 14.32
C SER A 24 10.20 12.66 13.31
N ALA A 25 9.48 11.65 13.80
CA ALA A 25 8.43 11.04 13.03
C ALA A 25 7.50 12.21 12.76
N LEU A 26 7.79 12.94 11.68
CA LEU A 26 6.82 13.68 10.92
C LEU A 26 5.77 12.61 10.69
N GLY A 27 4.74 12.62 11.54
CA GLY A 27 3.58 11.80 11.31
C GLY A 27 3.21 12.02 9.85
N PRO A 28 2.89 10.95 9.09
CA PRO A 28 2.71 11.06 7.65
C PRO A 28 1.78 12.24 7.42
N GLU A 29 2.30 13.31 6.79
CA GLU A 29 1.51 14.51 6.56
C GLU A 29 0.26 14.04 5.82
N THR A 30 -0.89 14.17 6.47
CA THR A 30 -2.13 13.61 5.94
C THR A 30 -2.46 14.38 4.67
N VAL A 31 -2.27 13.75 3.52
CA VAL A 31 -2.56 14.36 2.23
C VAL A 31 -4.07 14.66 2.17
N SER A 32 -4.40 15.93 2.00
CA SER A 32 -5.79 16.35 1.83
C SER A 32 -6.32 15.89 0.48
N ALA A 33 -7.63 15.61 0.41
CA ALA A 33 -8.27 15.26 -0.86
C ALA A 33 -8.09 16.35 -1.92
N LYS A 34 -8.18 17.63 -1.52
CA LYS A 34 -8.00 18.76 -2.42
C LYS A 34 -6.62 18.74 -3.09
N SER A 35 -5.56 18.55 -2.30
CA SER A 35 -4.18 18.49 -2.82
C SER A 35 -3.99 17.31 -3.76
N LEU A 36 -4.56 16.14 -3.43
CA LEU A 36 -4.52 14.98 -4.32
C LEU A 36 -5.24 15.27 -5.65
N ILE A 37 -6.48 15.77 -5.60
CA ILE A 37 -7.28 16.05 -6.80
C ILE A 37 -6.58 17.08 -7.69
N GLU A 38 -6.10 18.19 -7.11
CA GLU A 38 -5.36 19.21 -7.86
C GLU A 38 -4.08 18.66 -8.47
N SER A 39 -3.34 17.83 -7.75
CA SER A 39 -2.15 17.13 -8.26
C SER A 39 -2.51 16.22 -9.43
N CYS A 40 -3.59 15.44 -9.33
CA CYS A 40 -4.04 14.56 -10.40
C CYS A 40 -4.58 15.34 -11.60
N LYS A 41 -5.08 16.57 -11.44
CA LYS A 41 -5.49 17.40 -12.60
C LYS A 41 -4.31 17.89 -13.44
N LEU A 42 -3.09 17.87 -12.92
CA LEU A 42 -1.87 18.27 -13.64
C LEU A 42 -1.35 17.21 -14.62
N ILE A 43 -2.11 16.12 -14.89
CA ILE A 43 -1.74 15.13 -15.91
C ILE A 43 -1.51 15.85 -17.24
N SER A 44 -0.31 15.70 -17.77
CA SER A 44 0.06 16.22 -19.09
C SER A 44 0.33 15.03 -20.01
N GLY A 45 -0.56 14.79 -20.97
CA GLY A 45 -0.45 13.66 -21.88
C GLY A 45 -0.52 12.30 -21.15
N LYS A 46 0.57 11.53 -21.19
CA LYS A 46 0.67 10.19 -20.56
C LYS A 46 1.40 10.17 -19.21
N SER A 47 1.93 11.31 -18.74
CA SER A 47 2.70 11.34 -17.49
C SER A 47 1.82 11.67 -16.30
N VAL A 48 1.76 10.74 -15.34
CA VAL A 48 1.13 10.96 -14.04
C VAL A 48 2.02 11.89 -13.19
N PRO A 49 1.48 12.97 -12.60
CA PRO A 49 2.23 13.83 -11.70
C PRO A 49 2.78 13.05 -10.50
N GLN A 50 4.03 13.34 -10.10
CA GLN A 50 4.77 12.54 -9.12
C GLN A 50 4.02 12.36 -7.79
N LEU A 51 3.39 13.42 -7.27
CA LEU A 51 2.61 13.34 -6.04
C LEU A 51 1.35 12.47 -6.19
N CYS A 52 0.58 12.67 -7.28
CA CYS A 52 -0.64 11.89 -7.53
C CYS A 52 -0.31 10.40 -7.69
N GLY A 53 0.67 10.08 -8.55
CA GLY A 53 1.08 8.70 -8.80
C GLY A 53 1.67 8.03 -7.57
N ALA A 54 2.57 8.69 -6.85
CA ALA A 54 3.20 8.12 -5.65
C ALA A 54 2.19 7.90 -4.52
N TYR A 55 1.24 8.83 -4.33
CA TYR A 55 0.21 8.67 -3.32
C TYR A 55 -0.70 7.47 -3.64
N ILE A 56 -1.19 7.39 -4.88
CA ILE A 56 -2.09 6.30 -5.28
C ILE A 56 -1.36 4.96 -5.20
N GLN A 57 -0.13 4.87 -5.74
CA GLN A 57 0.67 3.66 -5.66
C GLN A 57 0.91 3.23 -4.20
N GLY A 58 1.31 4.16 -3.34
CA GLY A 58 1.50 3.89 -1.92
C GLY A 58 0.21 3.48 -1.20
N TYR A 59 -0.93 4.06 -1.57
CA TYR A 59 -2.23 3.66 -1.03
C TYR A 59 -2.58 2.22 -1.43
N LEU A 60 -2.37 1.86 -2.70
CA LEU A 60 -2.64 0.51 -3.21
C LEU A 60 -1.72 -0.53 -2.55
N ASP A 61 -0.43 -0.25 -2.47
CA ASP A 61 0.56 -1.15 -1.88
C ASP A 61 0.35 -1.35 -0.37
N ALA A 62 -0.16 -0.33 0.33
CA ALA A 62 -0.45 -0.40 1.76
C ALA A 62 -1.82 -1.02 2.08
N SER A 63 -2.69 -1.25 1.09
CA SER A 63 -4.07 -1.68 1.31
C SER A 63 -4.22 -3.20 1.20
N PRO A 64 -4.41 -3.94 2.32
CA PRO A 64 -4.51 -5.40 2.30
C PRO A 64 -5.82 -5.93 1.69
N ASN A 65 -6.77 -5.05 1.38
CA ASN A 65 -8.09 -5.41 0.87
C ASN A 65 -8.23 -5.21 -0.64
N ILE A 66 -7.14 -4.84 -1.33
CA ILE A 66 -7.10 -4.64 -2.78
C ILE A 66 -6.26 -5.76 -3.39
N VAL A 67 -6.79 -6.42 -4.39
CA VAL A 67 -6.05 -7.43 -5.17
C VAL A 67 -6.20 -7.16 -6.65
N LYS A 68 -5.19 -7.55 -7.42
CA LYS A 68 -5.31 -7.56 -8.87
C LYS A 68 -6.16 -8.74 -9.31
N GLU A 69 -6.95 -8.56 -10.37
CA GLU A 69 -7.85 -9.61 -10.88
C GLU A 69 -7.11 -10.90 -11.26
N ASP A 70 -5.91 -10.79 -11.84
CA ASP A 70 -5.06 -11.93 -12.20
C ASP A 70 -4.47 -12.68 -10.98
N GLN A 71 -4.52 -12.08 -9.79
CA GLN A 71 -4.06 -12.68 -8.55
C GLN A 71 -5.19 -13.36 -7.76
N LEU A 72 -6.44 -13.25 -8.22
CA LEU A 72 -7.55 -13.92 -7.58
C LEU A 72 -7.43 -15.44 -7.76
N PRO A 73 -7.53 -16.23 -6.67
CA PRO A 73 -7.61 -17.66 -6.78
C PRO A 73 -8.88 -18.06 -7.54
N SER A 74 -8.79 -19.12 -8.35
CA SER A 74 -9.96 -19.66 -9.04
C SER A 74 -11.07 -20.03 -8.07
N GLU A 75 -12.32 -20.06 -8.53
CA GLU A 75 -13.48 -20.42 -7.71
C GLU A 75 -13.28 -21.76 -6.99
N PHE A 76 -12.69 -22.74 -7.69
CA PHE A 76 -12.34 -24.04 -7.13
C PHE A 76 -11.38 -23.92 -5.94
N VAL A 77 -10.31 -23.13 -6.09
CA VAL A 77 -9.32 -22.89 -5.01
C VAL A 77 -9.98 -22.15 -3.86
N THR A 78 -10.79 -21.12 -4.14
CA THR A 78 -11.53 -20.38 -3.12
C THR A 78 -12.46 -21.28 -2.32
N ARG A 79 -13.18 -22.20 -2.98
CA ARG A 79 -14.04 -23.18 -2.30
C ARG A 79 -13.23 -24.19 -1.48
N ALA A 80 -12.09 -24.64 -2.00
CA ALA A 80 -11.19 -25.53 -1.27
C ALA A 80 -10.63 -24.84 -0.02
N LEU A 81 -10.20 -23.59 -0.12
CA LEU A 81 -9.73 -22.78 1.01
C LEU A 81 -10.82 -22.63 2.08
N LYS A 82 -12.05 -22.31 1.67
CA LYS A 82 -13.19 -22.16 2.60
C LYS A 82 -13.56 -23.45 3.34
N THR A 83 -13.34 -24.62 2.75
CA THR A 83 -13.81 -25.90 3.30
C THR A 83 -12.72 -26.76 3.93
N ARG A 84 -11.45 -26.56 3.54
CA ARG A 84 -10.34 -27.47 3.90
C ARG A 84 -9.17 -26.78 4.57
N ALA A 85 -8.97 -25.47 4.36
CA ALA A 85 -7.84 -24.78 4.97
C ALA A 85 -8.17 -24.35 6.41
N PRO A 86 -7.20 -24.40 7.34
CA PRO A 86 -7.39 -23.88 8.68
C PRO A 86 -7.76 -22.40 8.63
N GLN A 87 -8.69 -21.93 9.47
CA GLN A 87 -9.08 -20.51 9.49
C GLN A 87 -7.92 -19.54 9.82
N LYS A 88 -6.83 -20.05 10.40
CA LYS A 88 -5.63 -19.27 10.69
C LYS A 88 -4.69 -19.12 9.48
N ASP A 89 -4.96 -19.82 8.39
CA ASP A 89 -4.16 -19.78 7.18
C ASP A 89 -4.20 -18.37 6.56
N VAL A 90 -3.04 -17.91 6.09
CA VAL A 90 -2.87 -16.56 5.53
C VAL A 90 -3.66 -16.42 4.24
N ALA A 91 -3.69 -17.44 3.38
CA ALA A 91 -4.45 -17.39 2.14
C ALA A 91 -5.96 -17.28 2.40
N VAL A 92 -6.48 -17.99 3.41
CA VAL A 92 -7.89 -17.87 3.83
C VAL A 92 -8.21 -16.46 4.29
N LYS A 93 -7.33 -15.86 5.11
CA LYS A 93 -7.49 -14.47 5.58
C LYS A 93 -7.39 -13.46 4.44
N THR A 94 -6.45 -13.62 3.53
CA THR A 94 -6.28 -12.74 2.39
C THR A 94 -7.54 -12.76 1.54
N VAL A 95 -8.01 -13.96 1.13
CA VAL A 95 -9.23 -14.12 0.32
C VAL A 95 -10.47 -13.58 1.03
N ALA A 96 -10.59 -13.77 2.35
CA ALA A 96 -11.72 -13.26 3.13
C ALA A 96 -11.73 -11.73 3.31
N ASN A 97 -10.58 -11.07 3.21
CA ASN A 97 -10.45 -9.63 3.43
C ASN A 97 -10.41 -8.82 2.13
N VAL A 98 -10.37 -9.47 0.96
CA VAL A 98 -10.47 -8.78 -0.32
C VAL A 98 -11.82 -8.06 -0.41
N LYS A 99 -11.77 -6.78 -0.75
CA LYS A 99 -12.95 -5.94 -1.00
C LYS A 99 -12.96 -5.39 -2.42
N PHE A 100 -11.78 -5.11 -2.97
CA PHE A 100 -11.63 -4.46 -4.26
C PHE A 100 -10.75 -5.28 -5.20
N CYS A 101 -11.22 -5.41 -6.43
CA CYS A 101 -10.62 -6.18 -7.50
C CYS A 101 -10.25 -5.19 -8.60
N VAL A 102 -8.95 -5.02 -8.83
CA VAL A 102 -8.44 -4.00 -9.75
C VAL A 102 -7.80 -4.64 -10.98
N PRO A 103 -7.90 -4.02 -12.17
CA PRO A 103 -7.22 -4.51 -13.36
C PRO A 103 -5.71 -4.57 -13.17
N SER A 104 -5.06 -5.56 -13.77
CA SER A 104 -3.62 -5.79 -13.62
C SER A 104 -2.75 -4.76 -14.35
N GLU A 105 -3.29 -4.20 -15.45
CA GLU A 105 -2.64 -3.22 -16.32
C GLU A 105 -3.51 -1.96 -16.48
N GLY A 106 -2.89 -0.81 -16.71
CA GLY A 106 -3.59 0.46 -17.00
C GLY A 106 -4.33 1.10 -15.81
N PHE A 107 -4.61 0.34 -14.75
CA PHE A 107 -5.40 0.74 -13.59
C PHE A 107 -4.91 2.03 -12.91
N LEU A 108 -3.60 2.20 -12.73
CA LEU A 108 -3.07 3.40 -12.08
C LEU A 108 -3.44 4.68 -12.85
N ASN A 109 -3.32 4.66 -14.18
CA ASN A 109 -3.64 5.82 -15.03
C ASN A 109 -5.16 6.09 -15.04
N GLU A 110 -5.96 5.04 -15.06
CA GLU A 110 -7.42 5.14 -14.99
C GLU A 110 -7.87 5.75 -13.66
N LEU A 111 -7.34 5.25 -12.53
CA LEU A 111 -7.64 5.74 -11.20
C LEU A 111 -7.21 7.21 -11.05
N VAL A 112 -6.03 7.56 -11.56
CA VAL A 112 -5.54 8.95 -11.64
C VAL A 112 -6.53 9.85 -12.39
N THR A 113 -7.08 9.37 -13.51
CA THR A 113 -8.05 10.10 -14.34
C THR A 113 -9.37 10.29 -13.57
N LYS A 114 -9.90 9.23 -12.97
CA LYS A 114 -11.12 9.28 -12.15
C LYS A 114 -10.96 10.26 -10.97
N ILE A 115 -9.80 10.27 -10.30
CA ILE A 115 -9.53 11.22 -9.21
C ILE A 115 -9.48 12.66 -9.72
N ALA A 116 -8.92 12.90 -10.90
CA ALA A 116 -8.87 14.25 -11.48
C ALA A 116 -10.27 14.80 -11.82
N GLU A 117 -11.23 13.93 -12.11
CA GLU A 117 -12.62 14.28 -12.42
C GLU A 117 -13.48 14.53 -11.16
N VAL A 118 -13.00 14.16 -9.96
CA VAL A 118 -13.73 14.38 -8.72
C VAL A 118 -13.93 15.87 -8.44
N GLU A 119 -15.17 16.26 -8.25
CA GLU A 119 -15.51 17.54 -7.64
C GLU A 119 -15.26 17.48 -6.13
N TYR A 120 -14.40 18.38 -5.64
CA TYR A 120 -14.06 18.42 -4.22
C TYR A 120 -15.25 18.87 -3.38
N ASP A 121 -15.64 18.04 -2.40
CA ASP A 121 -16.62 18.35 -1.37
C ASP A 121 -15.96 18.18 0.00
N ALA A 122 -15.81 19.27 0.75
CA ALA A 122 -15.17 19.26 2.07
C ALA A 122 -15.89 18.38 3.11
N LYS A 123 -17.16 18.01 2.89
CA LYS A 123 -17.90 17.10 3.78
C LYS A 123 -17.61 15.63 3.50
N GLN A 124 -17.36 15.26 2.25
CA GLN A 124 -17.18 13.87 1.82
C GLN A 124 -15.71 13.51 1.57
N HIS A 125 -14.92 14.50 1.18
CA HIS A 125 -13.55 14.37 0.70
C HIS A 125 -12.61 15.20 1.59
N GLN A 126 -12.49 14.85 2.87
CA GLN A 126 -11.51 15.52 3.74
C GLN A 126 -10.08 15.01 3.48
N LEU A 127 -9.95 13.69 3.32
CA LEU A 127 -8.67 13.01 3.17
C LEU A 127 -8.53 12.44 1.76
N ALA A 128 -7.30 12.42 1.24
CA ALA A 128 -7.00 11.78 -0.03
C ALA A 128 -7.40 10.30 -0.05
N SER A 129 -7.26 9.61 1.09
CA SER A 129 -7.67 8.21 1.25
C SER A 129 -9.18 8.00 1.08
N SER A 130 -10.01 8.98 1.46
CA SER A 130 -11.47 8.85 1.31
C SER A 130 -11.90 8.98 -0.15
N VAL A 131 -11.20 9.80 -0.94
CA VAL A 131 -11.42 9.90 -2.39
C VAL A 131 -11.02 8.61 -3.11
N VAL A 132 -9.83 8.07 -2.81
CA VAL A 132 -9.40 6.82 -3.44
C VAL A 132 -10.35 5.68 -3.06
N TYR A 133 -10.74 5.60 -1.78
CA TYR A 133 -11.70 4.60 -1.30
C TYR A 133 -13.08 4.73 -1.95
N SER A 134 -13.60 5.95 -2.14
CA SER A 134 -14.94 6.14 -2.74
C SER A 134 -14.98 5.67 -4.19
N ILE A 135 -13.92 5.94 -4.96
CA ILE A 135 -13.78 5.45 -6.34
C ILE A 135 -13.64 3.93 -6.37
N LEU A 136 -12.77 3.36 -5.54
CA LEU A 136 -12.61 1.90 -5.41
C LEU A 136 -13.94 1.21 -5.09
N LYS A 137 -14.72 1.79 -4.18
CA LYS A 137 -16.02 1.27 -3.78
C LYS A 137 -17.08 1.37 -4.88
N ALA A 138 -17.04 2.43 -5.69
CA ALA A 138 -18.01 2.63 -6.75
C ALA A 138 -17.75 1.71 -7.95
N ASP A 139 -16.48 1.57 -8.33
CA ASP A 139 -16.12 1.04 -9.65
C ASP A 139 -15.37 -0.30 -9.61
N TYR A 140 -14.85 -0.72 -8.44
CA TYR A 140 -13.91 -1.85 -8.35
C TYR A 140 -14.26 -2.81 -7.20
N SER A 141 -15.51 -2.89 -6.76
CA SER A 141 -15.93 -3.91 -5.78
C SER A 141 -15.81 -5.31 -6.38
N CYS A 142 -15.19 -6.23 -5.65
CA CYS A 142 -15.22 -7.65 -6.02
C CYS A 142 -16.65 -8.20 -5.89
N GLU A 143 -17.07 -9.03 -6.85
CA GLU A 143 -18.30 -9.83 -6.78
C GLU A 143 -18.13 -11.13 -5.98
#